data_AF-A0A3G2GB61-F1
#
_entry.id   AF-A0A3G2GB61-F1
#
_cell.length_a   1.000
_cell.length_b   1.000
_cell.length_c   1.000
_cell.angle_alpha   90.00
_cell.angle_beta   90.00
_cell.angle_gamma   90.00
#
_symmetry.space_group_name_H-M   'P 1'
#
loop_
_entity.id
_entity.type
_entity.pdbx_description
1 polymer ?
#
loop_
_entity_poly.entity_id
_entity_poly.type
_entity_poly.pdbx_seq_one_letter_code
_entity_poly.pdbx_strand_id
1 'polypeptide(L)'
;MKKEQVVRTFRLADSVLKQKADELIALIDRDINEFTDRGYNADKKTELTTARTTVDNFPSDEQLESIKMDLTEQKDAARKALEKSMRSIFKMAENVFGLYSAKYKEFGNAGVS
;
A
#
# COMPACT_ATOMS: atom_id res chain seq x y z
N MET A 1 19.51 -7.40 -5.86
CA MET A 1 18.93 -6.42 -6.81
C MET A 1 18.79 -5.10 -6.06
N LYS A 2 19.42 -4.00 -6.53
CA LYS A 2 19.18 -2.69 -5.91
C LYS A 2 17.71 -2.33 -6.15
N LYS A 3 17.00 -1.90 -5.10
CA LYS A 3 15.64 -1.35 -5.27
C LYS A 3 15.73 -0.16 -6.22
N GLU A 4 14.83 -0.11 -7.20
CA GLU A 4 14.67 1.11 -8.00
C GLU A 4 14.24 2.24 -7.08
N GLN A 5 15.00 3.32 -7.10
CA GLN A 5 14.65 4.50 -6.35
C GLN A 5 13.66 5.30 -7.18
N VAL A 6 12.42 5.36 -6.71
CA VAL A 6 11.40 6.23 -7.30
C VAL A 6 11.74 7.66 -6.88
N VAL A 7 12.27 8.43 -7.82
CA VAL A 7 12.55 9.86 -7.63
C VAL A 7 11.46 10.68 -8.32
N ARG A 8 11.18 11.86 -7.77
CA ARG A 8 10.23 12.78 -8.40
C ARG A 8 10.81 13.30 -9.71
N THR A 9 9.96 13.42 -10.73
CA THR A 9 10.34 13.95 -12.05
C THR A 9 10.47 15.47 -12.04
N PHE A 10 9.90 16.14 -11.04
CA PHE A 10 9.92 17.58 -10.87
C PHE A 10 10.92 18.03 -9.79
N ARG A 11 11.41 19.26 -9.93
CA ARG A 11 12.42 19.88 -9.02
C ARG A 11 11.82 20.92 -8.07
N LEU A 12 10.53 20.82 -7.81
CA LEU A 12 9.78 21.70 -6.91
C LEU A 12 9.47 20.96 -5.61
N ALA A 13 9.36 21.68 -4.50
CA ALA A 13 8.80 21.11 -3.28
C ALA A 13 7.31 20.81 -3.48
N ASP A 14 6.76 19.78 -2.82
CA ASP A 14 5.37 19.39 -3.01
C ASP A 14 4.40 20.48 -2.58
N SER A 15 4.72 21.23 -1.53
CA SER A 15 3.94 22.39 -1.10
C SER A 15 3.83 23.45 -2.19
N VAL A 16 4.94 23.72 -2.89
CA VAL A 16 4.98 24.66 -4.03
C VAL A 16 4.21 24.10 -5.21
N LEU A 17 4.34 22.80 -5.50
CA LEU A 17 3.61 22.15 -6.57
C LEU A 17 2.09 22.18 -6.31
N LYS A 18 1.67 21.87 -5.08
CA LYS A 18 0.28 21.96 -4.65
C LYS A 18 -0.25 23.38 -4.78
N GLN A 19 0.47 24.37 -4.25
CA GLN A 19 0.04 25.76 -4.33
C GLN A 19 -0.16 26.18 -5.80
N LYS A 20 0.79 25.84 -6.68
CA LYS A 20 0.66 26.14 -8.11
C LYS A 20 -0.53 25.43 -8.76
N ALA A 21 -0.81 24.19 -8.36
CA ALA A 21 -1.98 23.45 -8.84
C ALA A 21 -3.30 24.07 -8.34
N ASP A 22 -3.35 24.52 -7.08
CA ASP A 22 -4.51 25.20 -6.52
C ASP A 22 -4.77 26.55 -7.21
N GLU A 23 -3.72 27.34 -7.43
CA GLU A 23 -3.77 28.58 -8.19
C GLU A 23 -4.28 28.35 -9.62
N LEU A 24 -3.76 27.31 -10.29
CA LEU A 24 -4.18 26.95 -11.64
C LEU A 24 -5.66 26.54 -11.69
N ILE A 25 -6.11 25.68 -10.77
CA ILE A 25 -7.51 25.26 -10.69
C ILE A 25 -8.42 26.48 -10.46
N ALA A 26 -8.05 27.39 -9.57
CA ALA A 26 -8.82 28.60 -9.29
C ALA A 26 -8.91 29.55 -10.50
N LEU A 27 -7.82 29.70 -11.25
CA LEU A 27 -7.80 30.50 -12.48
C LEU A 27 -8.69 29.87 -13.56
N ILE A 28 -8.63 28.55 -13.73
CA ILE A 28 -9.46 27.87 -14.71
C ILE A 28 -10.94 27.92 -14.32
N ASP A 29 -11.26 27.79 -13.03
CA ASP A 29 -12.63 27.91 -12.53
C ASP A 29 -13.21 29.31 -12.78
N ARG A 30 -12.40 30.35 -12.65
CA ARG A 30 -12.81 31.73 -12.95
C ARG A 30 -13.23 31.90 -14.41
N ASP A 31 -12.48 31.29 -15.33
CA ASP A 31 -12.60 31.46 -16.79
C ASP A 31 -13.16 30.19 -17.47
N ILE A 32 -13.98 29.41 -16.76
CA ILE A 32 -14.38 28.06 -17.21
C ILE A 32 -15.11 28.07 -18.55
N ASN A 33 -15.82 29.16 -18.85
CA ASN A 33 -16.54 29.31 -20.12
C ASN A 33 -15.58 29.38 -21.30
N GLU A 34 -14.47 30.12 -21.20
CA GLU A 34 -13.44 30.18 -22.24
C GLU A 34 -12.61 28.88 -22.33
N PHE A 35 -12.44 28.18 -21.21
CA PHE A 35 -11.65 26.95 -21.14
C PHE A 35 -12.40 25.70 -21.62
N THR A 36 -13.73 25.71 -21.58
CA THR A 36 -14.57 24.60 -22.07
C THR A 36 -14.32 24.36 -23.56
N ASP A 37 -14.20 25.42 -24.37
CA ASP A 37 -13.91 25.34 -25.80
C ASP A 37 -12.50 24.80 -26.10
N ARG A 38 -11.60 24.85 -25.12
CA ARG A 38 -10.22 24.33 -25.19
C ARG A 38 -10.09 22.92 -24.61
N GLY A 39 -11.19 22.27 -24.29
CA GLY A 39 -11.23 20.88 -23.82
C GLY A 39 -10.99 20.71 -22.32
N TYR A 40 -10.93 21.80 -21.54
CA TYR A 40 -10.96 21.71 -20.09
C TYR A 40 -12.40 21.79 -19.60
N ASN A 41 -12.98 20.63 -19.32
CA ASN A 41 -14.34 20.46 -18.83
C ASN A 41 -14.34 19.99 -17.36
N ALA A 42 -15.53 19.77 -16.80
CA ALA A 42 -15.69 19.32 -15.41
C ALA A 42 -14.92 18.01 -15.09
N ASP A 43 -14.80 17.11 -16.07
CA ASP A 43 -14.05 15.86 -15.91
C ASP A 43 -12.55 16.14 -15.77
N LYS A 44 -11.99 17.02 -16.61
CA LYS A 44 -10.58 17.43 -16.53
C LYS A 44 -10.24 18.17 -15.26
N LYS A 45 -11.17 18.96 -14.74
CA LYS A 45 -11.03 19.55 -13.41
C LYS A 45 -10.94 18.49 -12.32
N THR A 46 -11.82 17.49 -12.37
CA THR A 46 -11.84 16.40 -11.40
C THR A 46 -10.54 15.59 -11.46
N GLU A 47 -10.04 15.32 -12.66
CA GLU A 47 -8.76 14.65 -12.90
C GLU A 47 -7.59 15.43 -12.28
N LEU A 48 -7.47 16.73 -12.56
CA LEU A 48 -6.41 17.57 -12.01
C LEU A 48 -6.50 17.71 -10.48
N THR A 49 -7.71 17.87 -9.95
CA THR A 49 -7.96 17.98 -8.50
C THR A 49 -7.58 16.68 -7.79
N THR A 50 -7.88 15.54 -8.40
CA THR A 50 -7.52 14.21 -7.87
C THR A 50 -6.00 14.01 -7.91
N ALA A 51 -5.34 14.40 -8.99
CA ALA A 51 -3.88 14.33 -9.11
C ALA A 51 -3.18 15.19 -8.05
N ARG A 52 -3.64 16.44 -7.85
CA ARG A 52 -3.12 17.30 -6.78
C ARG A 52 -3.32 16.68 -5.40
N THR A 53 -4.52 16.18 -5.12
CA THR A 53 -4.86 15.56 -3.83
C THR A 53 -4.02 14.31 -3.57
N THR A 54 -3.69 13.55 -4.61
CA THR A 54 -2.79 12.40 -4.51
C THR A 54 -1.39 12.81 -4.05
N VAL A 55 -0.86 13.92 -4.57
CA VAL A 55 0.45 14.45 -4.16
C VAL A 55 0.41 14.99 -2.73
N ASP A 56 -0.64 15.74 -2.39
CA ASP A 56 -0.82 16.33 -1.05
C ASP A 56 -0.97 15.26 0.05
N ASN A 57 -1.66 14.18 -0.27
CA ASN A 57 -1.86 13.05 0.64
C ASN A 57 -0.72 12.03 0.59
N PHE A 58 0.32 12.25 -0.24
CA PHE A 58 1.43 11.32 -0.29
C PHE A 58 2.16 11.34 1.06
N PRO A 59 2.29 10.19 1.76
CA PRO A 59 2.85 10.19 3.10
C PRO A 59 4.31 10.66 3.11
N SER A 60 4.71 11.32 4.19
CA SER A 60 6.12 11.64 4.44
C SER A 60 6.93 10.37 4.69
N ASP A 61 8.26 10.47 4.57
CA ASP A 61 9.16 9.34 4.84
C ASP A 61 8.98 8.79 6.27
N GLU A 62 8.72 9.66 7.25
CA GLU A 62 8.43 9.27 8.64
C GLU A 62 7.12 8.47 8.74
N GLN A 63 6.07 8.93 8.04
CA GLN A 63 4.79 8.21 7.99
C GLN A 63 4.95 6.86 7.26
N LEU A 64 5.73 6.81 6.18
CA LEU A 64 6.02 5.56 5.47
C LEU A 64 6.79 4.57 6.34
N GLU A 65 7.72 5.03 7.18
CA GLU A 65 8.41 4.15 8.12
C GLU A 65 7.46 3.62 9.20
N SER A 66 6.56 4.46 9.73
CA SER A 66 5.51 3.99 10.64
C SER A 66 4.62 2.95 9.98
N ILE A 67 4.13 3.20 8.76
CA ILE A 67 3.30 2.25 8.00
C ILE A 67 4.05 0.92 7.81
N LYS A 68 5.35 0.97 7.52
CA LYS A 68 6.19 -0.23 7.35
C LYS A 68 6.34 -1.01 8.65
N MET A 69 6.46 -0.33 9.79
CA MET A 69 6.49 -0.97 11.10
C MET A 69 5.16 -1.68 11.38
N ASP A 70 4.04 -1.00 11.17
CA ASP A 70 2.69 -1.55 11.40
C ASP A 70 2.42 -2.77 10.51
N LEU A 71 2.80 -2.69 9.22
CA LEU A 71 2.66 -3.81 8.28
C LEU A 71 3.56 -5.00 8.67
N THR A 72 4.73 -4.73 9.22
CA THR A 72 5.63 -5.78 9.71
C THR A 72 5.02 -6.49 10.90
N GLU A 73 4.48 -5.73 11.86
CA GLU A 73 3.80 -6.29 13.02
C GLU A 73 2.57 -7.13 12.63
N GLN A 74 1.73 -6.62 11.71
CA GLN A 74 0.56 -7.36 11.21
C GLN A 74 0.96 -8.66 10.53
N LYS A 75 2.01 -8.63 9.70
CA LYS A 75 2.54 -9.82 9.02
C LYS A 75 3.06 -10.84 10.04
N ASP A 76 3.78 -10.39 11.05
CA ASP A 76 4.32 -11.28 12.08
C ASP A 76 3.22 -11.87 12.97
N ALA A 77 2.17 -11.09 13.26
CA ALA A 77 0.98 -11.57 13.95
C ALA A 77 0.23 -12.63 13.13
N ALA A 78 0.04 -12.39 11.83
CA ALA A 78 -0.60 -13.33 10.91
C ALA A 78 0.20 -14.64 10.78
N ARG A 79 1.54 -14.52 10.69
CA ARG A 79 2.45 -15.68 10.71
C ARG A 79 2.27 -16.49 11.99
N LYS A 80 2.37 -15.87 13.17
CA LYS A 80 2.19 -16.57 14.46
C LYS A 80 0.82 -17.26 14.58
N ALA A 81 -0.24 -16.62 14.08
CA ALA A 81 -1.58 -17.20 14.07
C ALA A 81 -1.67 -18.45 13.17
N LEU A 82 -1.03 -18.40 11.99
CA LEU A 82 -0.93 -19.53 11.09
C LEU A 82 -0.12 -20.67 11.71
N GLU A 83 1.05 -20.38 12.28
CA GLU A 83 1.90 -21.37 12.95
C GLU A 83 1.16 -22.09 14.08
N LYS A 84 0.39 -21.34 14.89
CA LYS A 84 -0.45 -21.91 15.96
C LYS A 84 -1.50 -22.87 15.39
N SER A 85 -2.14 -22.50 14.29
CA SER A 85 -3.15 -23.32 13.63
C SER A 85 -2.55 -24.60 13.04
N MET A 86 -1.40 -24.48 12.37
CA MET A 86 -0.66 -25.63 11.83
C MET A 86 -0.23 -26.58 12.95
N ARG A 87 0.31 -26.08 14.07
CA ARG A 87 0.67 -26.92 15.23
C ARG A 87 -0.52 -27.70 15.78
N SER A 88 -1.71 -27.10 15.78
CA SER A 88 -2.95 -27.81 16.16
C SER A 88 -3.24 -28.97 15.22
N ILE A 89 -3.13 -28.76 13.91
CA ILE A 89 -3.33 -29.80 12.89
C ILE A 89 -2.32 -30.93 13.06
N PHE A 90 -1.03 -30.61 13.27
CA PHE A 90 -0.01 -31.63 13.52
C PHE A 90 -0.31 -32.44 14.79
N LYS A 91 -0.76 -31.80 15.88
CA LYS A 91 -1.17 -32.53 17.10
C LYS A 91 -2.37 -33.45 16.86
N MET A 92 -3.35 -33.01 16.08
CA MET A 92 -4.50 -33.84 15.71
C MET A 92 -4.05 -35.04 14.86
N ALA A 93 -3.19 -34.82 13.87
CA ALA A 93 -2.62 -35.90 13.05
C ALA A 93 -1.77 -36.87 13.88
N GLU A 94 -0.98 -36.37 14.84
CA GLU A 94 -0.20 -37.20 15.77
C GLU A 94 -1.11 -38.08 16.62
N ASN A 95 -2.19 -37.52 17.18
CA ASN A 95 -3.14 -38.27 18.00
C ASN A 95 -3.86 -39.38 17.21
N VAL A 96 -4.12 -39.18 15.91
CA VAL A 96 -4.86 -40.14 15.08
C VAL A 96 -3.95 -41.20 14.46
N PHE A 97 -2.80 -40.80 13.94
CA PHE A 97 -1.92 -41.68 13.15
C PHE A 97 -0.67 -42.13 13.91
N GLY A 98 -0.30 -41.45 14.98
CA GLY A 98 0.97 -41.64 15.70
C GLY A 98 2.14 -40.96 14.99
N LEU A 99 3.05 -40.39 15.78
CA LEU A 99 4.19 -39.58 15.34
C LEU A 99 5.08 -40.26 14.29
N TYR A 100 5.27 -41.58 14.40
CA TYR A 100 6.19 -42.34 13.54
C TYR A 100 5.54 -42.90 12.27
N SER A 101 4.23 -42.70 12.08
CA SER A 101 3.51 -43.24 10.93
C SER A 101 3.89 -42.54 9.63
N ALA A 102 3.83 -43.27 8.51
CA ALA A 102 3.97 -42.68 7.18
C ALA A 102 2.88 -41.61 6.92
N LYS A 103 1.65 -41.87 7.38
CA LYS A 103 0.51 -40.94 7.25
C LYS A 103 0.74 -39.61 7.96
N TYR A 104 1.39 -39.59 9.12
CA TYR A 104 1.75 -38.34 9.79
C TYR A 104 2.81 -37.54 9.00
N LYS A 105 3.79 -38.23 8.40
CA LYS A 105 4.88 -37.58 7.64
C LYS A 105 4.41 -36.90 6.35
N GLU A 106 3.27 -37.31 5.80
CA GLU A 106 2.64 -36.65 4.64
C GLU A 106 2.21 -35.20 4.94
N PHE A 107 1.98 -34.84 6.22
CA PHE A 107 1.64 -33.47 6.62
C PHE A 107 2.84 -32.52 6.57
N GLY A 108 4.05 -33.02 6.33
CA GLY A 108 5.26 -32.22 6.14
C GLY A 108 6.05 -31.98 7.43
N ASN A 109 6.78 -30.86 7.48
CA ASN A 109 7.66 -30.56 8.60
C ASN A 109 6.87 -29.95 9.79
N ALA A 110 6.87 -30.64 10.93
CA ALA A 110 6.21 -30.19 12.16
C ALA A 110 6.97 -29.04 12.88
N GLY A 111 8.21 -28.73 12.47
CA GLY A 111 9.03 -27.62 12.96
C GLY A 111 8.58 -26.25 12.46
N VAL A 112 7.28 -25.96 12.56
CA VAL A 112 6.67 -24.71 12.11
C VAL A 112 7.04 -23.58 13.09
N SER A 113 7.98 -22.71 12.70
CA SER A 113 8.56 -21.65 13.54
C SER A 113 8.59 -20.28 12.89
#